data_AF-A0A0R3TB18-F1
#
_entry.id   AF-A0A0R3TB18-F1
#
_cell.length_a   1.000
_cell.length_b   1.000
_cell.length_c   1.000
_cell.angle_alpha   90.00
_cell.angle_beta   90.00
_cell.angle_gamma   90.00
#
_symmetry.space_group_name_H-M   'P 1'
#
loop_
_entity.id
_entity.type
_entity.pdbx_description
1 polymer ?
#
loop_
_entity_poly.entity_id
_entity_poly.type
_entity_poly.pdbx_seq_one_letter_code
_entity_poly.pdbx_strand_id
1 'polypeptide(L)'
;MDSEKDNCEPSADWNPSIPTNFFNQLRQNGHLIDLHIVTKENRKIPAHRSFLCAQFPGIMNQLLQNQGPTMKWHRFSTELVQLVIDFVYTGKIEISADNVGQLYLLAHHLGSQSLSKVCRNFIKKRFSQINVNEIWIIGSLLGKPDLREQCILTIAYDFDSFVKDQKCLRWTTAKDMEALLSNPWLWAPDEDSRLKAMVSWINAAPSSFERGTRDMFFPHLLPSLYVNKLPRSFIIDVASGKSDINLSDRSRLAGAGSLFKLVEDVFEIT
;
A
#
# COMPACT_ATOMS: atom_id res chain seq x y z
N MET A 1 -7.35 -13.42 20.65
CA MET A 1 -6.81 -14.29 19.60
C MET A 1 -5.33 -13.98 19.55
N ASP A 2 -4.51 -14.91 20.04
CA ASP A 2 -3.06 -14.75 20.03
C ASP A 2 -2.59 -14.58 18.59
N SER A 3 -1.93 -13.46 18.29
CA SER A 3 -1.25 -13.28 17.02
C SER A 3 -0.12 -14.30 16.96
N GLU A 4 -0.34 -15.37 16.20
CA GLU A 4 0.65 -16.42 15.95
C GLU A 4 1.87 -15.75 15.30
N LYS A 5 3.00 -15.73 16.02
CA LYS A 5 4.23 -15.10 15.56
C LYS A 5 5.16 -16.16 15.00
N ASP A 6 5.52 -16.01 13.73
CA ASP A 6 6.43 -16.93 13.06
C ASP A 6 7.87 -16.44 13.26
N ASN A 7 8.68 -17.24 13.96
CA ASN A 7 10.13 -17.05 14.02
C ASN A 7 10.75 -17.54 12.70
N CYS A 8 11.39 -16.64 11.97
CA CYS A 8 12.08 -17.01 10.75
C CYS A 8 13.57 -17.28 11.02
N GLU A 9 14.05 -18.43 10.52
CA GLU A 9 15.47 -18.78 10.50
C GLU A 9 16.28 -17.82 9.61
N PRO A 10 17.57 -17.59 9.90
CA PRO A 10 18.41 -16.70 9.12
C PRO A 10 18.48 -17.14 7.65
N SER A 11 18.32 -16.20 6.74
CA SER A 11 18.34 -16.47 5.30
C SER A 11 19.72 -16.91 4.79
N ALA A 12 19.76 -17.47 3.58
CA ALA A 12 20.99 -17.81 2.85
C ALA A 12 22.01 -16.65 2.68
N ASP A 13 21.58 -15.39 2.83
CA ASP A 13 22.46 -14.21 2.73
C ASP A 13 23.02 -13.75 4.11
N TRP A 14 22.66 -14.42 5.21
CA TRP A 14 23.19 -14.10 6.54
C TRP A 14 24.61 -14.64 6.65
N ASN A 15 25.61 -13.76 6.72
CA ASN A 15 27.01 -14.15 6.82
C ASN A 15 27.32 -14.75 8.21
N PRO A 16 27.51 -16.08 8.34
CA PRO A 16 27.75 -16.74 9.63
C PRO A 16 29.14 -16.43 10.20
N SER A 17 30.03 -15.87 9.38
CA SER A 17 31.43 -15.58 9.73
C SER A 17 31.57 -14.34 10.62
N ILE A 18 30.51 -13.54 10.73
CA ILE A 18 30.50 -12.35 11.58
C ILE A 18 30.16 -12.82 13.01
N PRO A 19 30.96 -12.47 14.04
CA PRO A 19 30.68 -12.86 15.43
C PRO A 19 29.55 -11.99 15.99
N THR A 20 28.35 -12.16 15.44
CA THR A 20 27.15 -11.35 15.68
C THR A 20 26.81 -11.25 17.16
N ASN A 21 26.97 -12.33 17.92
CA ASN A 21 26.81 -12.33 19.39
C ASN A 21 27.73 -11.34 20.10
N PHE A 22 29.02 -11.27 19.74
CA PHE A 22 29.98 -10.35 20.35
C PHE A 22 29.60 -8.89 20.04
N PHE A 23 29.27 -8.58 18.80
CA PHE A 23 28.83 -7.24 18.43
C PHE A 23 27.47 -6.86 19.02
N ASN A 24 26.60 -7.84 19.26
CA ASN A 24 25.34 -7.61 19.98
C ASN A 24 25.61 -7.22 21.44
N GLN A 25 26.56 -7.89 22.11
CA GLN A 25 26.99 -7.53 23.46
C GLN A 25 27.60 -6.13 23.50
N LEU A 26 28.48 -5.78 22.55
CA LEU A 26 29.01 -4.42 22.43
C LEU A 26 27.88 -3.40 22.30
N ARG A 27 26.89 -3.67 21.43
CA ARG A 27 25.75 -2.77 21.24
C ARG A 27 24.92 -2.59 22.52
N GLN A 28 24.59 -3.69 23.18
CA GLN A 28 23.80 -3.69 24.42
C GLN A 28 24.51 -2.95 25.56
N ASN A 29 25.84 -3.01 25.60
CA ASN A 29 26.67 -2.29 26.55
C ASN A 29 26.98 -0.84 26.14
N GLY A 30 26.50 -0.39 24.97
CA GLY A 30 26.76 0.96 24.45
C GLY A 30 28.20 1.20 23.99
N HIS A 31 28.98 0.13 23.77
CA HIS A 31 30.35 0.22 23.32
C HIS A 31 30.43 0.38 21.81
N LEU A 32 31.35 1.23 21.34
CA LEU A 32 31.66 1.46 19.91
C LEU A 32 30.46 1.91 19.05
N ILE A 33 29.41 2.45 19.66
CA ILE A 33 28.25 2.99 18.94
C ILE A 33 28.64 4.25 18.16
N ASP A 34 28.58 4.16 16.83
CA ASP A 34 28.89 5.23 15.88
C ASP A 34 27.65 5.74 15.11
N LEU A 35 26.48 5.16 15.39
CA LEU A 35 25.21 5.56 14.79
C LEU A 35 24.02 5.33 15.72
N HIS A 36 23.08 6.26 15.66
CA HIS A 36 21.74 6.10 16.23
C HIS A 36 20.70 6.20 15.12
N ILE A 37 19.83 5.19 15.01
CA ILE A 37 18.65 5.28 14.16
C ILE A 37 17.56 6.03 14.91
N VAL A 38 17.09 7.13 14.33
CA VAL A 38 16.01 7.97 14.89
C VAL A 38 14.69 7.53 14.28
N THR A 39 13.81 7.01 15.13
CA THR A 39 12.51 6.43 14.74
C THR A 39 11.44 7.51 14.53
N LYS A 40 10.24 7.09 14.09
CA LYS A 40 9.06 7.98 14.00
C LYS A 40 8.73 8.66 15.33
N GLU A 41 8.89 7.96 16.45
CA GLU A 41 8.63 8.49 17.80
C GLU A 41 9.84 9.25 18.38
N ASN A 42 10.80 9.66 17.53
CA ASN A 42 12.06 10.32 17.91
C ASN A 42 12.90 9.53 18.92
N ARG A 43 12.73 8.21 19.00
CA ARG A 43 13.57 7.34 19.81
C ARG A 43 14.87 7.09 19.07
N LYS A 44 15.97 7.00 19.83
CA LYS A 44 17.31 6.71 19.30
C LYS A 44 17.65 5.25 19.60
N ILE A 45 17.86 4.46 18.55
CA ILE A 45 18.27 3.06 18.66
C ILE A 45 19.76 2.97 18.30
N PRO A 46 20.62 2.49 19.23
CA PRO A 46 22.06 2.41 18.99
C PRO A 46 22.39 1.30 17.97
N ALA A 47 23.33 1.58 17.08
CA ALA A 47 23.80 0.63 16.09
C ALA A 47 25.26 0.92 15.69
N HIS A 48 25.91 -0.10 15.14
CA HIS A 48 27.19 0.01 14.45
C HIS A 48 26.95 0.17 12.94
N ARG A 49 27.51 1.20 12.32
CA ARG A 49 27.40 1.49 10.88
C ARG A 49 27.88 0.33 10.03
N SER A 50 29.00 -0.27 10.40
CA SER A 50 29.63 -1.39 9.70
C SER A 50 28.69 -2.60 9.59
N PHE A 51 27.94 -2.92 10.65
CA PHE A 51 26.98 -4.01 10.65
C PHE A 51 25.76 -3.74 9.77
N LEU A 52 25.23 -2.52 9.82
CA LEU A 52 24.13 -2.14 8.94
C LEU A 52 24.56 -2.16 7.47
N CYS A 53 25.75 -1.66 7.14
CA CYS A 53 26.31 -1.75 5.79
C CYS A 53 26.44 -3.21 5.32
N ALA A 54 26.91 -4.10 6.19
CA ALA A 54 27.12 -5.50 5.85
C ALA A 54 25.80 -6.25 5.56
N GLN A 55 24.72 -5.92 6.27
CA GLN A 55 23.43 -6.61 6.13
C GLN A 55 22.46 -5.93 5.16
N PHE A 56 22.57 -4.61 4.96
CA PHE A 56 21.60 -3.80 4.22
C PHE A 56 22.25 -3.01 3.09
N PRO A 57 22.50 -3.65 1.93
CA PRO A 57 23.19 -3.01 0.81
C PRO A 57 22.42 -1.82 0.24
N GLY A 58 21.08 -1.79 0.36
CA GLY A 58 20.24 -0.72 -0.17
C GLY A 58 20.47 0.65 0.48
N ILE A 59 21.02 0.68 1.70
CA ILE A 59 21.33 1.92 2.43
C ILE A 59 22.84 2.18 2.56
N MET A 60 23.69 1.36 1.95
CA MET A 60 25.16 1.50 2.07
C MET A 60 25.63 2.91 1.68
N ASN A 61 25.20 3.44 0.54
CA ASN A 61 25.57 4.78 0.10
C ASN A 61 25.09 5.87 1.08
N GLN A 62 23.88 5.71 1.63
CA GLN A 62 23.34 6.66 2.62
C GLN A 62 24.16 6.63 3.93
N LEU A 63 24.60 5.44 4.35
CA LEU A 63 25.46 5.27 5.53
C LEU A 63 26.85 5.89 5.28
N LEU A 64 27.45 5.64 4.11
CA LEU A 64 28.78 6.17 3.77
C LEU A 64 28.80 7.69 3.63
N GLN A 65 27.74 8.29 3.07
CA GLN A 65 27.64 9.75 2.92
C GLN A 65 27.24 10.45 4.22
N ASN A 66 26.52 9.77 5.12
CA ASN A 66 26.11 10.36 6.38
C ASN A 66 27.29 10.43 7.37
N GLN A 67 27.86 11.62 7.55
CA GLN A 67 28.95 11.87 8.52
C GLN A 67 28.46 12.11 9.96
N GLY A 68 27.15 12.29 10.18
CA GLY A 68 26.60 12.60 11.50
C GLY A 68 26.33 11.36 12.36
N PRO A 69 26.14 11.48 13.69
CA PRO A 69 25.92 10.33 14.56
C PRO A 69 24.51 9.72 14.46
N THR A 70 23.66 10.22 13.55
CA THR A 70 22.24 9.84 13.47
C THR A 70 21.76 9.62 12.04
N MET A 71 20.86 8.65 11.84
CA MET A 71 20.13 8.43 10.59
C MET A 71 18.62 8.37 10.89
N LYS A 72 17.78 8.99 10.07
CA LYS A 72 16.34 9.11 10.35
C LYS A 72 15.52 8.07 9.59
N TRP A 73 14.79 7.24 10.31
CA TRP A 73 13.77 6.31 9.81
C TRP A 73 12.38 6.74 10.29
N HIS A 74 12.04 8.01 10.02
CA HIS A 74 10.87 8.71 10.57
C HIS A 74 9.50 8.14 10.15
N ARG A 75 9.48 7.17 9.22
CA ARG A 75 8.25 6.50 8.75
C ARG A 75 7.92 5.24 9.56
N PHE A 76 8.88 4.73 10.33
CA PHE A 76 8.79 3.43 10.99
C PHE A 76 8.76 3.57 12.50
N SER A 77 7.89 2.79 13.15
CA SER A 77 7.76 2.81 14.60
C SER A 77 8.99 2.26 15.27
N THR A 78 9.19 2.63 16.54
CA THR A 78 10.33 2.19 17.34
C THR A 78 10.38 0.68 17.46
N GLU A 79 9.24 0.01 17.60
CA GLU A 79 9.14 -1.44 17.70
C GLU A 79 9.64 -2.11 16.42
N LEU A 80 9.22 -1.62 15.25
CA LEU A 80 9.63 -2.17 13.97
C LEU A 80 11.11 -1.93 13.68
N VAL A 81 11.61 -0.72 13.98
CA VAL A 81 13.04 -0.42 13.82
C VAL A 81 13.86 -1.30 14.76
N GLN A 82 13.44 -1.44 16.02
CA GLN A 82 14.13 -2.31 16.99
C GLN A 82 14.19 -3.76 16.50
N LEU A 83 13.08 -4.29 16.00
CA LEU A 83 12.99 -5.64 15.43
C LEU A 83 14.00 -5.85 14.29
N VAL A 84 14.11 -4.91 13.36
CA VAL A 84 15.06 -4.98 12.23
C VAL A 84 16.50 -4.82 12.68
N ILE A 85 16.77 -3.94 13.66
CA ILE A 85 18.10 -3.81 14.25
C ILE A 85 18.47 -5.10 14.97
N ASP A 86 17.60 -5.70 15.76
CA ASP A 86 17.90 -6.97 16.43
C ASP A 86 18.14 -8.10 15.43
N PHE A 87 17.43 -8.13 14.30
CA PHE A 87 17.70 -9.05 13.20
C PHE A 87 19.15 -8.94 12.67
N VAL A 88 19.69 -7.73 12.54
CA VAL A 88 21.09 -7.50 12.09
C VAL A 88 22.10 -8.19 13.02
N TYR A 89 21.82 -8.24 14.32
CA TYR A 89 22.73 -8.81 15.32
C TYR A 89 22.42 -10.24 15.73
N THR A 90 21.25 -10.77 15.36
CA THR A 90 20.82 -12.11 15.83
C THR A 90 20.47 -13.05 14.68
N GLY A 91 20.23 -12.53 13.48
CA GLY A 91 19.69 -13.28 12.34
C GLY A 91 18.24 -13.73 12.52
N LYS A 92 17.60 -13.39 13.65
CA LYS A 92 16.23 -13.80 13.98
C LYS A 92 15.27 -12.64 13.79
N ILE A 93 14.09 -12.94 13.27
CA ILE A 93 13.01 -11.96 13.16
C ILE A 93 11.66 -12.59 13.47
N GLU A 94 10.86 -11.83 14.21
CA GLU A 94 9.53 -12.21 14.67
C GLU A 94 8.48 -11.48 13.82
N ILE A 95 7.73 -12.24 13.00
CA ILE A 95 6.79 -11.67 12.03
C ILE A 95 5.36 -12.00 12.46
N SER A 96 4.48 -11.02 12.28
CA SER A 96 3.04 -11.11 12.59
C SER A 96 2.22 -10.40 11.52
N ALA A 97 0.91 -10.63 11.53
CA ALA A 97 -0.02 -9.93 10.64
C ALA A 97 0.04 -8.40 10.78
N ASP A 98 0.32 -7.91 11.98
CA ASP A 98 0.36 -6.48 12.29
C ASP A 98 1.65 -5.80 11.79
N ASN A 99 2.77 -6.53 11.72
CA ASN A 99 4.07 -5.95 11.38
C ASN A 99 4.54 -6.24 9.95
N VAL A 100 4.00 -7.27 9.28
CA VAL A 100 4.57 -7.78 8.03
C VAL A 100 4.52 -6.75 6.88
N GLY A 101 3.51 -5.89 6.84
CA GLY A 101 3.39 -4.84 5.83
C GLY A 101 4.55 -3.84 5.93
N GLN A 102 4.61 -3.10 7.04
CA GLN A 102 5.70 -2.14 7.28
C GLN A 102 7.08 -2.81 7.27
N LEU A 103 7.22 -4.06 7.75
CA LEU A 103 8.47 -4.81 7.67
C LEU A 103 8.88 -5.07 6.21
N TYR A 104 7.94 -5.45 5.35
CA TYR A 104 8.21 -5.65 3.92
C TYR A 104 8.65 -4.36 3.24
N LEU A 105 7.98 -3.25 3.56
CA LEU A 105 8.34 -1.92 3.05
C LEU A 105 9.76 -1.52 3.48
N LEU A 106 10.09 -1.70 4.76
CA LEU A 106 11.43 -1.41 5.29
C LEU A 106 12.48 -2.35 4.68
N ALA A 107 12.21 -3.64 4.59
CA ALA A 107 13.11 -4.62 3.96
C ALA A 107 13.47 -4.24 2.52
N HIS A 108 12.49 -3.78 1.74
CA HIS A 108 12.73 -3.29 0.38
C HIS A 108 13.60 -2.03 0.38
N HIS A 109 13.34 -1.06 1.26
CA HIS A 109 14.17 0.15 1.39
C HIS A 109 15.62 -0.17 1.77
N LEU A 110 15.82 -1.16 2.64
CA LEU A 110 17.13 -1.64 3.08
C LEU A 110 17.86 -2.48 2.01
N GLY A 111 17.18 -2.85 0.92
CA GLY A 111 17.73 -3.75 -0.09
C GLY A 111 17.94 -5.19 0.43
N SER A 112 17.22 -5.58 1.49
CA SER A 112 17.33 -6.92 2.09
C SER A 112 16.41 -7.90 1.35
N GLN A 113 16.99 -8.71 0.46
CA GLN A 113 16.25 -9.74 -0.29
C GLN A 113 15.72 -10.84 0.62
N SER A 114 16.49 -11.18 1.65
CA SER A 114 16.16 -12.13 2.69
C SER A 114 14.88 -11.76 3.44
N LEU A 115 14.86 -10.60 4.08
CA LEU A 115 13.67 -10.10 4.77
C LEU A 115 12.50 -9.94 3.81
N SER A 116 12.75 -9.46 2.59
CA SER A 116 11.71 -9.32 1.56
C SER A 116 11.08 -10.67 1.16
N LYS A 117 11.88 -11.73 1.05
CA LYS A 117 11.39 -13.08 0.74
C LYS A 117 10.57 -13.64 1.89
N VAL A 118 11.06 -13.48 3.11
CA VAL A 118 10.37 -13.93 4.33
C VAL A 118 9.00 -13.24 4.46
N CYS A 119 8.95 -11.92 4.34
CA CYS A 119 7.68 -11.17 4.43
C CYS A 119 6.69 -11.59 3.34
N ARG A 120 7.14 -11.75 2.08
CA ARG A 120 6.28 -12.23 0.99
C ARG A 120 5.71 -13.62 1.27
N ASN A 121 6.51 -14.53 1.81
CA ASN A 121 6.04 -15.86 2.16
C ASN A 121 4.99 -15.81 3.28
N PHE A 122 5.20 -14.97 4.29
CA PHE A 122 4.22 -14.76 5.36
C PHE A 122 2.91 -14.19 4.82
N ILE A 123 2.99 -13.11 4.02
CA ILE A 123 1.83 -12.49 3.34
C ILE A 123 1.03 -13.53 2.56
N LYS A 124 1.70 -14.37 1.75
CA LYS A 124 1.03 -15.42 0.97
C LYS A 124 0.34 -16.48 1.83
N LYS A 125 0.98 -16.91 2.93
CA LYS A 125 0.44 -17.97 3.80
C LYS A 125 -0.70 -17.49 4.70
N ARG A 126 -0.66 -16.23 5.13
CA ARG A 126 -1.57 -15.65 6.12
C ARG A 126 -2.41 -14.52 5.53
N PHE A 127 -2.67 -14.55 4.22
CA PHE A 127 -3.29 -13.43 3.49
C PHE A 127 -4.67 -13.02 4.03
N SER A 128 -5.44 -13.97 4.58
CA SER A 128 -6.74 -13.69 5.20
C SER A 128 -6.65 -12.98 6.55
N GLN A 129 -5.47 -12.92 7.17
CA GLN A 129 -5.25 -12.38 8.52
C GLN A 129 -4.56 -11.00 8.50
N ILE A 130 -3.98 -10.62 7.36
CA ILE A 130 -3.24 -9.35 7.22
C ILE A 130 -4.15 -8.21 6.78
N ASN A 131 -3.70 -6.98 7.06
CA ASN A 131 -4.37 -5.79 6.57
C ASN A 131 -4.17 -5.63 5.06
N VAL A 132 -5.15 -6.09 4.26
CA VAL A 132 -5.07 -6.06 2.79
C VAL A 132 -4.91 -4.63 2.22
N ASN A 133 -5.53 -3.63 2.86
CA ASN A 133 -5.43 -2.23 2.45
C ASN A 133 -3.99 -1.71 2.59
N GLU A 134 -3.31 -2.10 3.66
CA GLU A 134 -1.90 -1.77 3.85
C GLU A 134 -1.02 -2.43 2.79
N ILE A 135 -1.24 -3.72 2.53
CA ILE A 135 -0.50 -4.48 1.50
C ILE A 135 -0.73 -3.89 0.11
N TRP A 136 -1.95 -3.46 -0.21
CA TRP A 136 -2.28 -2.76 -1.44
C TRP A 136 -1.44 -1.49 -1.61
N ILE A 137 -1.46 -0.62 -0.60
CA ILE A 137 -0.69 0.65 -0.61
C ILE A 137 0.81 0.35 -0.77
N ILE A 138 1.34 -0.64 -0.07
CA ILE A 138 2.75 -1.04 -0.20
C ILE A 138 3.05 -1.55 -1.61
N GLY A 139 2.17 -2.37 -2.19
CA GLY A 139 2.29 -2.85 -3.57
C GLY A 139 2.32 -1.69 -4.58
N SER A 140 1.54 -0.64 -4.35
CA SER A 140 1.59 0.59 -5.16
C SER A 140 2.90 1.35 -4.96
N LEU A 141 3.31 1.58 -3.71
CA LEU A 141 4.53 2.33 -3.38
C LEU A 141 5.81 1.68 -3.94
N LEU A 142 5.85 0.35 -3.94
CA LEU A 142 7.00 -0.42 -4.43
C LEU A 142 6.92 -0.76 -5.92
N GLY A 143 5.85 -0.37 -6.62
CA GLY A 143 5.65 -0.73 -8.02
C GLY A 143 5.54 -2.25 -8.25
N LYS A 144 4.89 -2.97 -7.33
CA LYS A 144 4.71 -4.44 -7.35
C LYS A 144 3.25 -4.79 -7.68
N PRO A 145 2.88 -4.90 -8.98
CA PRO A 145 1.51 -5.23 -9.37
C PRO A 145 1.09 -6.63 -8.92
N ASP A 146 2.03 -7.57 -8.85
CA ASP A 146 1.81 -8.94 -8.37
C ASP A 146 1.31 -8.99 -6.91
N LEU A 147 1.73 -8.03 -6.08
CA LEU A 147 1.26 -7.92 -4.70
C LEU A 147 -0.16 -7.34 -4.64
N ARG A 148 -0.48 -6.38 -5.52
CA ARG A 148 -1.83 -5.79 -5.61
C ARG A 148 -2.84 -6.76 -6.18
N GLU A 149 -2.46 -7.54 -7.19
CA GLU A 149 -3.33 -8.55 -7.79
C GLU A 149 -3.81 -9.58 -6.76
N GLN A 150 -2.93 -10.02 -5.85
CA GLN A 150 -3.30 -10.91 -4.74
C GLN A 150 -4.35 -10.29 -3.79
N CYS A 151 -4.41 -8.96 -3.70
CA CYS A 151 -5.37 -8.26 -2.86
C CYS A 151 -6.76 -8.13 -3.48
N ILE A 152 -6.89 -8.24 -4.81
CA ILE A 152 -8.12 -7.90 -5.55
C ILE A 152 -9.32 -8.66 -4.99
N LEU A 153 -9.21 -9.98 -4.78
CA LEU A 153 -10.34 -10.79 -4.31
C LEU A 153 -10.80 -10.40 -2.90
N THR A 154 -9.87 -10.18 -1.99
CA THR A 154 -10.19 -9.79 -0.61
C THR A 154 -10.75 -8.37 -0.56
N ILE A 155 -10.20 -7.45 -1.35
CA ILE A 155 -10.74 -6.09 -1.48
C ILE A 155 -12.13 -6.12 -2.10
N ALA A 156 -12.35 -6.96 -3.13
CA ALA A 156 -13.66 -7.08 -3.78
C ALA A 156 -14.74 -7.52 -2.78
N TYR A 157 -14.41 -8.40 -1.83
CA TYR A 157 -15.33 -8.85 -0.77
C TYR A 157 -15.68 -7.75 0.25
N ASP A 158 -14.74 -6.84 0.55
CA ASP A 158 -14.94 -5.70 1.46
C ASP A 158 -14.67 -4.36 0.76
N PHE A 159 -15.29 -4.19 -0.42
CA PHE A 159 -15.01 -3.07 -1.31
C PHE A 159 -15.39 -1.72 -0.69
N ASP A 160 -16.45 -1.70 0.10
CA ASP A 160 -16.93 -0.50 0.80
C ASP A 160 -15.89 0.05 1.79
N SER A 161 -15.26 -0.81 2.59
CA SER A 161 -14.14 -0.41 3.48
C SER A 161 -12.96 0.15 2.69
N PHE A 162 -12.59 -0.50 1.59
CA PHE A 162 -11.49 -0.07 0.72
C PHE A 162 -11.72 1.33 0.12
N VAL A 163 -12.93 1.58 -0.41
CA VAL A 163 -13.29 2.87 -1.03
C VAL A 163 -13.37 4.00 0.00
N LYS A 164 -13.68 3.71 1.26
CA LYS A 164 -13.67 4.71 2.35
C LYS A 164 -12.24 5.11 2.75
N ASP A 165 -11.25 4.27 2.51
CA ASP A 165 -9.85 4.60 2.78
C ASP A 165 -9.25 5.46 1.65
N GLN A 166 -9.20 6.77 1.89
CA GLN A 166 -8.61 7.75 0.97
C GLN A 166 -7.15 7.45 0.63
N LYS A 167 -6.38 6.79 1.51
CA LYS A 167 -5.00 6.41 1.19
C LYS A 167 -4.99 5.28 0.15
N CYS A 168 -5.89 4.31 0.27
CA CYS A 168 -6.04 3.25 -0.72
C CYS A 168 -6.42 3.82 -2.08
N LEU A 169 -7.43 4.68 -2.14
CA LEU A 169 -7.86 5.32 -3.39
C LEU A 169 -6.78 6.20 -4.02
N ARG A 170 -6.01 6.93 -3.20
CA ARG A 170 -4.87 7.73 -3.68
C ARG A 170 -3.85 6.87 -4.41
N TRP A 171 -3.57 5.67 -3.90
CA TRP A 171 -2.57 4.74 -4.48
C TRP A 171 -3.14 3.72 -5.47
N THR A 172 -4.42 3.82 -5.81
CA THR A 172 -5.08 2.95 -6.79
C THR A 172 -4.90 3.51 -8.19
N THR A 173 -4.36 2.71 -9.12
CA THR A 173 -4.23 3.11 -10.52
C THR A 173 -5.54 2.89 -11.29
N ALA A 174 -5.62 3.44 -12.49
CA ALA A 174 -6.74 3.22 -13.40
C ALA A 174 -7.00 1.74 -13.70
N LYS A 175 -5.94 0.98 -13.98
CA LYS A 175 -6.00 -0.46 -14.23
C LYS A 175 -6.44 -1.25 -12.99
N ASP A 176 -5.95 -0.85 -11.83
CA ASP A 176 -6.34 -1.49 -10.58
C ASP A 176 -7.84 -1.26 -10.27
N MET A 177 -8.34 -0.04 -10.50
CA MET A 177 -9.75 0.29 -10.33
C MET A 177 -10.64 -0.48 -11.31
N GLU A 178 -10.23 -0.58 -12.58
CA GLU A 178 -10.91 -1.38 -13.60
C GLU A 178 -10.97 -2.86 -13.20
N ALA A 179 -9.87 -3.43 -12.70
CA ALA A 179 -9.80 -4.82 -12.27
C ALA A 179 -10.69 -5.10 -11.05
N LEU A 180 -10.78 -4.16 -10.11
CA LEU A 180 -11.72 -4.25 -8.98
C LEU A 180 -13.16 -4.19 -9.46
N LEU A 181 -13.51 -3.20 -10.29
CA LEU A 181 -14.88 -3.02 -10.78
C LEU A 181 -15.35 -4.16 -11.68
N SER A 182 -14.44 -4.79 -12.41
CA SER A 182 -14.74 -5.92 -13.30
C SER A 182 -14.71 -7.28 -12.58
N ASN A 183 -14.42 -7.30 -11.27
CA ASN A 183 -14.35 -8.53 -10.51
C ASN A 183 -15.77 -9.14 -10.33
N PRO A 184 -16.01 -10.41 -10.71
CA PRO A 184 -17.32 -11.05 -10.57
C PRO A 184 -17.80 -11.19 -9.12
N TRP A 185 -16.88 -11.17 -8.16
CA TRP A 185 -17.14 -11.29 -6.73
C TRP A 185 -17.09 -9.92 -6.02
N LEU A 186 -17.15 -8.82 -6.78
CA LEU A 186 -17.26 -7.48 -6.21
C LEU A 186 -18.54 -7.37 -5.39
N TRP A 187 -18.37 -7.25 -4.08
CA TRP A 187 -19.44 -6.93 -3.15
C TRP A 187 -19.64 -5.42 -3.10
N ALA A 188 -20.37 -4.90 -4.08
CA ALA A 188 -20.93 -3.55 -4.06
C ALA A 188 -22.46 -3.66 -4.00
N PRO A 189 -23.13 -3.03 -3.02
CA PRO A 189 -24.54 -3.27 -2.75
C PRO A 189 -25.46 -2.83 -3.91
N ASP A 190 -25.03 -1.84 -4.69
CA ASP A 190 -25.76 -1.32 -5.85
C ASP A 190 -24.81 -0.57 -6.82
N GLU A 191 -25.33 -0.21 -7.99
CA GLU A 191 -24.59 0.54 -9.01
C GLU A 191 -24.26 1.97 -8.60
N ASP A 192 -25.08 2.57 -7.73
CA ASP A 192 -24.86 3.91 -7.18
C ASP A 192 -23.57 3.94 -6.36
N SER A 193 -23.35 2.92 -5.54
CA SER A 193 -22.14 2.72 -4.74
C SER A 193 -20.90 2.54 -5.62
N ARG A 194 -21.01 1.82 -6.74
CA ARG A 194 -19.91 1.64 -7.70
C ARG A 194 -19.57 2.95 -8.41
N LEU A 195 -20.56 3.75 -8.81
CA LEU A 195 -20.33 5.07 -9.40
C LEU A 195 -19.70 6.03 -8.37
N LYS A 196 -20.21 6.05 -7.13
CA LYS A 196 -19.63 6.83 -6.03
C LYS A 196 -18.18 6.43 -5.76
N ALA A 197 -17.85 5.15 -5.83
CA ALA A 197 -16.48 4.67 -5.71
C ALA A 197 -15.57 5.19 -6.83
N MET A 198 -16.02 5.14 -8.09
CA MET A 198 -15.28 5.70 -9.24
C MET A 198 -15.00 7.21 -9.06
N VAL A 199 -15.99 7.95 -8.58
CA VAL A 199 -15.89 9.39 -8.34
C VAL A 199 -14.96 9.68 -7.16
N SER A 200 -15.10 8.95 -6.05
CA SER A 200 -14.22 9.07 -4.89
C SER A 200 -12.77 8.80 -5.30
N TRP A 201 -12.55 7.78 -6.13
CA TRP A 201 -11.23 7.47 -6.69
C TRP A 201 -10.66 8.60 -7.53
N ILE A 202 -11.44 9.23 -8.42
CA ILE A 202 -10.98 10.41 -9.19
C ILE A 202 -10.57 11.54 -8.24
N ASN A 203 -11.40 11.83 -7.24
CA ASN A 203 -11.18 12.94 -6.31
C ASN A 203 -10.07 12.67 -5.29
N ALA A 204 -9.73 11.41 -5.03
CA ALA A 204 -8.58 11.01 -4.20
C ALA A 204 -7.23 11.19 -4.91
N ALA A 205 -7.20 11.70 -6.15
CA ALA A 205 -5.97 11.95 -6.87
C ALA A 205 -5.04 12.91 -6.08
N PRO A 206 -3.73 12.58 -5.97
CA PRO A 206 -2.78 13.38 -5.21
C PRO A 206 -2.39 14.70 -5.89
N SER A 207 -2.73 14.90 -7.16
CA SER A 207 -2.46 16.11 -7.93
C SER A 207 -3.56 16.39 -8.95
N SER A 208 -3.67 17.63 -9.42
CA SER A 208 -4.60 18.01 -10.49
C SER A 208 -4.29 17.28 -11.81
N PHE A 209 -3.00 17.03 -12.09
CA PHE A 209 -2.57 16.25 -13.25
C PHE A 209 -3.06 14.79 -13.18
N GLU A 210 -2.86 14.13 -12.03
CA GLU A 210 -3.38 12.77 -11.84
C GLU A 210 -4.90 12.74 -11.85
N ARG A 211 -5.56 13.75 -11.27
CA ARG A 211 -7.02 13.88 -11.35
C ARG A 211 -7.48 13.94 -12.79
N GLY A 212 -6.86 14.79 -13.62
CA GLY A 212 -7.13 14.88 -15.05
C GLY A 212 -6.91 13.54 -15.79
N THR A 213 -5.91 12.76 -15.38
CA THR A 213 -5.66 11.42 -15.93
C THR A 213 -6.77 10.43 -15.55
N ARG A 214 -7.21 10.43 -14.28
CA ARG A 214 -8.34 9.59 -13.81
C ARG A 214 -9.66 10.02 -14.47
N ASP A 215 -9.88 11.33 -14.60
CA ASP A 215 -11.01 11.94 -15.31
C ASP A 215 -11.07 11.47 -16.78
N MET A 216 -9.93 11.39 -17.47
CA MET A 216 -9.85 10.86 -18.84
C MET A 216 -10.10 9.36 -18.92
N PHE A 217 -9.76 8.61 -17.86
CA PHE A 217 -9.97 7.16 -17.82
C PHE A 217 -11.41 6.78 -17.45
N PHE A 218 -12.13 7.66 -16.75
CA PHE A 218 -13.48 7.41 -16.26
C PHE A 218 -14.47 6.82 -17.29
N PRO A 219 -14.53 7.29 -18.55
CA PRO A 219 -15.42 6.69 -19.55
C PRO A 219 -15.13 5.21 -19.82
N HIS A 220 -13.88 4.77 -19.68
CA HIS A 220 -13.50 3.36 -19.84
C HIS A 220 -13.99 2.47 -18.70
N LEU A 221 -14.33 3.05 -17.54
CA LEU A 221 -14.88 2.33 -16.40
C LEU A 221 -16.42 2.22 -16.46
N LEU A 222 -17.10 3.05 -17.27
CA LEU A 222 -18.56 3.03 -17.38
C LEU A 222 -19.13 1.69 -17.87
N PRO A 223 -18.50 0.94 -18.79
CA PRO A 223 -18.97 -0.39 -19.19
C PRO A 223 -19.02 -1.40 -18.05
N SER A 224 -18.27 -1.18 -16.96
CA SER A 224 -18.37 -2.03 -15.78
C SER A 224 -19.67 -1.80 -15.01
N LEU A 225 -20.35 -0.66 -15.22
CA LEU A 225 -21.61 -0.31 -14.55
C LEU A 225 -22.83 -0.78 -15.35
N TYR A 226 -23.84 -1.29 -14.65
CA TYR A 226 -25.18 -1.49 -15.18
C TYR A 226 -25.96 -0.18 -15.07
N VAL A 227 -25.65 0.79 -15.94
CA VAL A 227 -26.21 2.16 -15.89
C VAL A 227 -27.74 2.18 -15.85
N ASN A 228 -28.40 1.21 -16.49
CA ASN A 228 -29.86 1.04 -16.45
C ASN A 228 -30.44 0.74 -15.05
N LYS A 229 -29.61 0.36 -14.08
CA LYS A 229 -30.00 0.15 -12.68
C LYS A 229 -29.77 1.37 -11.78
N LEU A 230 -29.16 2.44 -12.30
CA LEU A 230 -28.96 3.67 -11.53
C LEU A 230 -30.29 4.45 -11.37
N PRO A 231 -30.55 5.07 -10.20
CA PRO A 231 -31.70 5.94 -10.03
C PRO A 231 -31.67 7.11 -11.02
N ARG A 232 -32.79 7.40 -11.69
CA ARG A 232 -32.88 8.50 -12.66
C ARG A 232 -32.51 9.86 -12.07
N SER A 233 -32.95 10.13 -10.84
CA SER A 233 -32.59 11.34 -10.09
C SER A 233 -31.08 11.47 -9.94
N PHE A 234 -30.40 10.37 -9.62
CA PHE A 234 -28.96 10.34 -9.44
C PHE A 234 -28.19 10.60 -10.74
N ILE A 235 -28.65 10.03 -11.87
CA ILE A 235 -28.08 10.32 -13.20
C ILE A 235 -28.24 11.81 -13.52
N ILE A 236 -29.42 12.38 -13.26
CA ILE A 236 -29.72 13.80 -13.50
C ILE A 236 -28.85 14.69 -12.60
N ASP A 237 -28.66 14.35 -11.34
CA ASP A 237 -27.86 15.14 -10.39
C ASP A 237 -26.37 15.11 -10.73
N VAL A 238 -25.86 13.97 -11.22
CA VAL A 238 -24.49 13.83 -11.74
C VAL A 238 -24.30 14.63 -13.03
N ALA A 239 -25.25 14.52 -13.97
CA ALA A 239 -25.22 15.23 -15.25
C ALA A 239 -25.35 16.76 -15.09
N SER A 240 -26.20 17.19 -14.15
CA SER A 240 -26.50 18.61 -13.90
C SER A 240 -25.47 19.31 -13.01
N GLY A 241 -24.46 18.58 -12.51
CA GLY A 241 -23.48 19.10 -11.54
C GLY A 241 -24.09 19.53 -10.20
N LYS A 242 -25.29 19.03 -9.88
CA LYS A 242 -26.05 19.34 -8.65
C LYS A 242 -25.81 18.34 -7.52
N SER A 243 -25.19 17.21 -7.82
CA SER A 243 -24.75 16.22 -6.83
C SER A 243 -23.48 16.69 -6.11
N ASP A 244 -23.24 16.17 -4.91
CA ASP A 244 -21.96 16.29 -4.18
C ASP A 244 -20.77 15.61 -4.90
N ILE A 245 -21.01 15.08 -6.10
CA ILE A 245 -20.07 14.36 -6.94
C ILE A 245 -19.31 15.36 -7.82
N ASN A 246 -18.12 15.72 -7.34
CA ASN A 246 -17.20 16.60 -8.05
C ASN A 246 -16.53 15.87 -9.24
N LEU A 247 -17.22 15.75 -10.37
CA LEU A 247 -16.64 15.36 -11.66
C LEU A 247 -16.19 16.60 -12.44
N SER A 248 -15.16 16.48 -13.29
CA SER A 248 -14.83 17.55 -14.24
C SER A 248 -15.92 17.72 -15.31
N ASP A 249 -16.05 18.91 -15.91
CA ASP A 249 -16.94 19.11 -17.07
C ASP A 249 -16.65 18.13 -18.20
N ARG A 250 -15.39 17.75 -18.37
CA ARG A 250 -14.96 16.77 -19.37
C ARG A 250 -15.47 15.37 -19.04
N SER A 251 -15.40 14.94 -17.78
CA SER A 251 -15.94 13.64 -17.36
C SER A 251 -17.46 13.65 -17.31
N ARG A 252 -18.08 14.80 -17.02
CA ARG A 252 -19.52 15.01 -17.20
C ARG A 252 -19.91 14.90 -18.67
N LEU A 253 -19.14 15.44 -19.62
CA LEU A 253 -19.45 15.42 -21.06
C LEU A 253 -19.09 14.09 -21.76
N ALA A 254 -17.95 13.48 -21.42
CA ALA A 254 -17.55 12.17 -21.92
C ALA A 254 -18.39 11.05 -21.28
N GLY A 255 -18.69 11.21 -19.99
CA GLY A 255 -19.71 10.45 -19.30
C GLY A 255 -21.07 10.73 -19.91
N ALA A 256 -21.41 11.97 -20.25
CA ALA A 256 -22.66 12.31 -20.91
C ALA A 256 -22.80 11.62 -22.28
N GLY A 257 -21.77 11.46 -23.09
CA GLY A 257 -21.92 10.68 -24.32
C GLY A 257 -22.43 9.25 -24.10
N SER A 258 -22.15 8.64 -22.94
CA SER A 258 -22.61 7.28 -22.57
C SER A 258 -23.82 7.30 -21.62
N LEU A 259 -23.80 8.13 -20.58
CA LEU A 259 -24.88 8.40 -19.63
C LEU A 259 -26.05 9.13 -20.30
N PHE A 260 -25.81 10.14 -21.16
CA PHE A 260 -26.85 10.77 -21.99
C PHE A 260 -27.30 9.92 -23.17
N LYS A 261 -26.48 9.06 -23.81
CA LYS A 261 -27.05 8.05 -24.74
C LYS A 261 -28.05 7.15 -24.03
N LEU A 262 -27.75 6.76 -22.79
CA LEU A 262 -28.66 6.03 -21.91
C LEU A 262 -29.84 6.87 -21.40
N VAL A 263 -29.74 8.20 -21.39
CA VAL A 263 -30.88 9.11 -21.15
C VAL A 263 -31.70 9.19 -22.44
N GLU A 264 -31.13 9.53 -23.59
CA GLU A 264 -31.83 9.61 -24.89
C GLU A 264 -32.52 8.29 -25.27
N ASP A 265 -31.88 7.13 -25.13
CA ASP A 265 -32.49 5.81 -25.38
C ASP A 265 -33.65 5.47 -24.41
N VAL A 266 -33.69 6.11 -23.23
CA VAL A 266 -34.78 5.98 -22.24
C VAL A 266 -35.86 7.05 -22.43
N PHE A 267 -35.52 8.20 -23.02
CA PHE A 267 -36.41 9.30 -23.33
C PHE A 267 -37.09 9.14 -24.71
N GLU A 268 -36.59 8.27 -25.60
CA GLU A 268 -37.27 7.87 -26.85
C GLU A 268 -38.31 6.73 -26.67
N ILE A 269 -38.50 6.19 -25.45
CA ILE A 269 -39.52 5.15 -25.14
C ILE A 269 -40.61 5.68 -24.19
N THR A 270 -40.96 6.97 -24.31
CA THR A 270 -42.20 7.55 -23.71
C THR A 270 -42.91 8.38 -24.74
#